data_AF-W6LG53-F1
#
_entry.id   AF-W6LG53-F1
#
_cell.length_a   1.000
_cell.length_b   1.000
_cell.length_c   1.000
_cell.angle_alpha   90.00
_cell.angle_beta   90.00
_cell.angle_gamma   90.00
#
_symmetry.space_group_name_H-M   'P 1'
#
loop_
_entity.id
_entity.type
_entity.pdbx_description
1 polymer ?
#
loop_
_entity_poly.entity_id
_entity_poly.type
_entity_poly.pdbx_seq_one_letter_code
_entity_poly.pdbx_strand_id
1 'polypeptide(L)'
;MIRDAGAQLICVHGRTRAMKGQNSGLADLELIRRVRLALCGTISVISNGNVLCYQDVLKNFAQTGCEGYMCAEPLLWDQTLFSDPDHPVFLDVFMAPTKKFV
;
A
#
# COMPACT_ATOMS: atom_id res chain seq x y z
N MET A 1 -16.88 -12.45 -10.80
CA MET A 1 -17.09 -11.34 -11.75
C MET A 1 -15.78 -10.73 -12.25
N ILE A 2 -14.96 -10.03 -11.46
CA ILE A 2 -13.73 -9.37 -11.96
C ILE A 2 -12.69 -10.39 -12.47
N ARG A 3 -12.35 -11.40 -11.65
CA ARG A 3 -11.49 -12.52 -12.07
C ARG A 3 -12.01 -13.18 -13.36
N ASP A 4 -13.29 -13.52 -13.37
CA ASP A 4 -13.92 -14.26 -14.47
C ASP A 4 -14.03 -13.43 -15.77
N ALA A 5 -13.90 -12.10 -15.67
CA ALA A 5 -13.78 -11.21 -16.83
C ALA A 5 -12.37 -11.22 -17.45
N GLY A 6 -11.45 -12.05 -16.94
CA GLY A 6 -10.09 -12.21 -17.49
C GLY A 6 -9.04 -11.32 -16.84
N ALA A 7 -9.32 -10.73 -15.67
CA ALA A 7 -8.28 -10.02 -14.91
C ALA A 7 -7.12 -10.98 -14.56
N GLN A 8 -5.89 -10.51 -14.71
CA GLN A 8 -4.67 -11.25 -14.33
C GLN A 8 -4.13 -10.83 -12.97
N LEU A 9 -4.55 -9.66 -12.49
CA LEU A 9 -4.17 -9.10 -11.21
C LEU A 9 -5.28 -8.17 -10.70
N ILE A 10 -5.46 -8.09 -9.38
CA ILE A 10 -6.36 -7.11 -8.74
C ILE A 10 -5.59 -6.36 -7.67
N CYS A 11 -5.69 -5.03 -7.67
CA CYS A 11 -5.27 -4.22 -6.53
C CYS A 11 -6.46 -3.90 -5.63
N VAL A 12 -6.28 -4.08 -4.32
CA VAL A 12 -7.32 -3.82 -3.31
C VAL A 12 -6.79 -2.79 -2.33
N HIS A 13 -7.48 -1.66 -2.25
CA HIS A 13 -7.30 -0.70 -1.17
C HIS A 13 -8.27 -1.01 -0.04
N GLY A 14 -7.77 -1.14 1.19
CA GLY A 14 -8.58 -1.49 2.37
C GLY A 14 -9.55 -0.41 2.85
N ARG A 15 -9.89 0.59 2.02
CA ARG A 15 -10.84 1.65 2.34
C ARG A 15 -12.03 1.62 1.40
N THR A 16 -13.19 1.95 1.95
CA THR A 16 -14.41 2.10 1.14
C THR A 16 -14.46 3.46 0.46
N ARG A 17 -15.32 3.61 -0.54
CA ARG A 17 -15.54 4.88 -1.25
C ARG A 17 -15.93 6.06 -0.33
N ALA A 18 -16.54 5.76 0.83
CA ALA A 18 -16.97 6.78 1.79
C ALA A 18 -15.84 7.32 2.67
N MET A 19 -14.72 6.59 2.77
CA MET A 19 -13.57 6.93 3.61
C MET A 19 -12.63 7.89 2.87
N LYS A 20 -13.05 9.15 2.78
CA LYS A 20 -12.32 10.22 2.08
C LYS A 20 -12.32 11.51 2.87
N GLY A 21 -11.35 12.39 2.59
CA GLY A 21 -11.20 13.67 3.29
C GLY A 21 -11.00 13.45 4.80
N GLN A 22 -11.83 14.09 5.62
CA GLN A 22 -11.80 13.95 7.08
C GLN A 22 -12.16 12.53 7.57
N ASN A 23 -12.78 11.70 6.72
CA ASN A 23 -13.15 10.31 7.04
C ASN A 23 -12.10 9.30 6.56
N SER A 24 -10.89 9.74 6.21
CA SER A 24 -9.92 8.93 5.48
C SER A 24 -9.43 7.70 6.25
N GLY A 25 -9.44 7.67 7.58
CA GLY A 25 -9.20 6.48 8.41
C GLY A 25 -7.97 5.63 8.08
N LEU A 26 -7.83 4.49 8.74
CA LEU A 26 -6.86 3.46 8.35
C LEU A 26 -7.50 2.49 7.36
N ALA A 27 -6.70 1.95 6.44
CA ALA A 27 -7.13 0.83 5.60
C ALA A 27 -7.32 -0.43 6.46
N ASP A 28 -8.37 -1.19 6.19
CA ASP A 28 -8.64 -2.47 6.82
C ASP A 28 -7.90 -3.59 6.06
N LEU A 29 -6.82 -4.09 6.66
CA LEU A 29 -6.00 -5.15 6.08
C LEU A 29 -6.68 -6.53 6.16
N GLU A 30 -7.61 -6.73 7.10
CA GLU A 30 -8.37 -7.97 7.20
C GLU A 30 -9.39 -8.07 6.06
N LEU A 31 -9.96 -6.95 5.60
CA LEU A 31 -10.74 -6.92 4.37
C LEU A 31 -9.92 -7.36 3.16
N ILE A 32 -8.69 -6.87 3.01
CA ILE A 32 -7.79 -7.26 1.91
C ILE A 32 -7.48 -8.77 1.99
N ARG A 33 -7.13 -9.28 3.17
CA ARG A 33 -6.86 -10.71 3.40
C ARG A 33 -8.05 -11.59 3.00
N ARG A 34 -9.28 -11.18 3.37
CA ARG A 34 -10.51 -11.89 2.98
C ARG A 34 -10.71 -11.95 1.46
N VAL A 35 -10.41 -10.86 0.74
CA VAL A 35 -10.46 -10.87 -0.74
C VAL A 35 -9.42 -11.85 -1.30
N ARG A 36 -8.18 -11.81 -0.81
CA ARG A 36 -7.11 -12.72 -1.25
C ARG A 36 -7.46 -14.20 -1.02
N LEU A 37 -8.08 -14.52 0.12
CA LEU A 37 -8.55 -15.88 0.42
C LEU A 37 -9.70 -16.31 -0.48
N ALA A 38 -10.68 -15.43 -0.72
CA ALA A 38 -11.83 -15.75 -1.58
C ALA A 38 -11.43 -16.04 -3.04
N LEU A 39 -10.29 -15.50 -3.48
CA LEU A 39 -9.74 -15.76 -4.81
C LEU A 39 -8.92 -17.05 -4.89
N CYS A 40 -8.67 -17.74 -3.77
CA CYS A 40 -8.00 -19.04 -3.71
C CYS A 40 -6.69 -19.14 -4.52
N GLY A 41 -5.95 -18.03 -4.67
CA GLY A 41 -4.71 -17.99 -5.46
C GLY A 41 -4.90 -18.11 -6.97
N THR A 42 -6.13 -18.04 -7.49
CA THR A 42 -6.41 -18.10 -8.94
C THR A 42 -5.97 -16.83 -9.69
N ILE A 43 -5.76 -15.74 -8.97
CA ILE A 43 -5.31 -14.45 -9.48
C ILE A 43 -4.52 -13.75 -8.36
N SER A 44 -3.45 -13.05 -8.71
CA SER A 44 -2.63 -12.32 -7.73
C SER A 44 -3.35 -11.09 -7.19
N VAL A 45 -3.17 -10.82 -5.90
CA VAL A 45 -3.72 -9.65 -5.23
C VAL A 45 -2.60 -8.73 -4.79
N ILE A 46 -2.73 -7.45 -5.13
CA ILE A 46 -1.87 -6.37 -4.65
C ILE A 46 -2.59 -5.61 -3.54
N SER A 47 -1.99 -5.57 -2.36
CA SER A 47 -2.48 -4.80 -1.21
C SER A 47 -2.09 -3.32 -1.33
N ASN A 48 -2.92 -2.41 -0.81
CA ASN A 48 -2.63 -0.98 -0.77
C ASN A 48 -3.17 -0.33 0.52
N GLY A 49 -2.31 0.40 1.24
CA GLY A 49 -2.67 1.23 2.40
C GLY A 49 -1.82 0.97 3.64
N ASN A 50 -1.78 1.97 4.54
CA ASN A 50 -1.10 1.94 5.86
C ASN A 50 0.42 1.72 5.82
N VAL A 51 1.15 2.44 4.96
CA VAL A 51 2.62 2.36 4.91
C VAL A 51 3.26 3.73 5.08
N LEU A 52 4.29 3.82 5.92
CA LEU A 52 5.14 5.00 6.08
C LEU A 52 6.64 4.68 5.92
N CYS A 53 7.02 3.41 5.89
CA CYS A 53 8.38 2.93 5.59
C CYS A 53 8.34 1.54 4.95
N TYR A 54 9.47 1.05 4.44
CA TYR A 54 9.56 -0.28 3.86
C TYR A 54 9.15 -1.39 4.85
N GLN A 55 9.52 -1.28 6.13
CA GLN A 55 9.11 -2.25 7.15
C GLN A 55 7.58 -2.40 7.28
N ASP A 56 6.79 -1.35 7.03
CA ASP A 56 5.33 -1.45 7.06
C ASP A 56 4.78 -2.26 5.87
N VAL A 57 5.47 -2.26 4.73
CA VAL A 57 5.16 -3.13 3.59
C VAL A 57 5.32 -4.60 4.00
N LEU A 58 6.40 -4.92 4.71
CA LEU A 58 6.64 -6.27 5.19
C LEU A 58 5.58 -6.72 6.21
N LYS A 59 5.17 -5.84 7.13
CA LYS A 59 4.05 -6.10 8.04
C LYS A 59 2.74 -6.30 7.28
N ASN A 60 2.49 -5.51 6.24
CA ASN A 60 1.32 -5.65 5.38
C ASN A 60 1.30 -7.03 4.70
N PHE A 61 2.43 -7.50 4.15
CA PHE A 61 2.55 -8.84 3.59
C PHE A 61 2.27 -9.92 4.63
N ALA A 62 2.86 -9.80 5.83
CA ALA A 62 2.65 -10.76 6.90
C ALA A 62 1.17 -10.89 7.31
N GLN A 63 0.41 -9.79 7.29
CA GLN A 63 -1.01 -9.81 7.66
C GLN A 63 -1.93 -10.25 6.52
N THR A 64 -1.67 -9.77 5.30
CA THR A 64 -2.59 -9.96 4.17
C THR A 64 -2.31 -11.22 3.36
N GLY A 65 -1.07 -11.70 3.35
CA GLY A 65 -0.62 -12.79 2.49
C GLY A 65 -0.69 -12.47 0.99
N CYS A 66 -0.74 -11.19 0.62
CA CYS A 66 -0.79 -10.74 -0.77
C CYS A 66 0.56 -10.88 -1.48
N GLU A 67 0.52 -11.08 -2.80
CA GLU A 67 1.72 -11.27 -3.64
C GLU A 67 2.47 -9.96 -3.91
N GLY A 68 1.80 -8.82 -3.78
CA GLY A 68 2.39 -7.53 -4.08
C GLY A 68 1.80 -6.41 -3.24
N TYR A 69 2.52 -5.29 -3.20
CA TYR A 69 2.11 -4.09 -2.51
C TYR A 69 2.18 -2.89 -3.47
N MET A 70 1.15 -2.05 -3.45
CA MET A 70 1.12 -0.79 -4.17
C MET A 70 1.23 0.35 -3.17
N CYS A 71 2.15 1.27 -3.39
CA CYS A 71 2.31 2.48 -2.60
C CYS A 71 1.89 3.71 -3.42
N ALA A 72 1.26 4.69 -2.77
CA ALA A 72 0.81 5.92 -3.41
C ALA A 72 1.30 7.14 -2.63
N GLU A 73 0.49 7.66 -1.70
CA GLU A 73 0.77 8.90 -0.96
C GLU A 73 2.18 9.00 -0.35
N PRO A 74 2.75 7.95 0.29
CA PRO A 74 4.11 8.03 0.82
C PRO A 74 5.18 8.38 -0.22
N LEU A 75 5.02 7.92 -1.47
CA LEU A 75 5.95 8.21 -2.56
C LEU A 75 5.88 9.66 -3.07
N LEU A 76 4.81 10.39 -2.74
CA LEU A 76 4.72 11.83 -3.03
C LEU A 76 5.65 12.64 -2.12
N TRP A 77 5.93 12.12 -0.93
CA TRP A 77 6.80 12.75 0.05
C TRP A 77 8.24 12.26 -0.07
N ASP A 78 8.40 10.95 -0.28
CA ASP A 78 9.71 10.32 -0.35
C ASP A 78 9.74 9.18 -1.36
N GLN A 79 10.44 9.42 -2.46
CA GLN A 79 10.60 8.46 -3.56
C GLN A 79 11.60 7.34 -3.21
N THR A 80 12.42 7.52 -2.17
CA THR A 80 13.42 6.54 -1.75
C THR A 80 12.84 5.53 -0.75
N LEU A 81 11.54 5.54 -0.46
CA LEU A 81 10.87 4.61 0.48
C LEU A 81 11.28 3.14 0.36
N PHE A 82 11.57 2.67 -0.86
CA PHE A 82 11.96 1.29 -1.16
C PHE A 82 13.49 1.08 -1.25
N SER A 83 14.29 2.06 -0.84
CA SER A 83 15.75 2.00 -0.87
C SER A 83 16.30 1.20 0.31
N ASP A 84 17.56 0.79 0.19
CA ASP A 84 18.34 0.18 1.25
C ASP A 84 19.51 1.12 1.58
N PRO A 85 19.67 1.60 2.84
CA PRO A 85 18.91 1.23 4.05
C PRO A 85 17.47 1.77 4.10
N ASP A 86 16.63 1.07 4.86
CA ASP A 86 15.26 1.47 5.24
C ASP A 86 15.25 2.81 6.01
N HIS A 87 14.22 3.62 5.75
CA HIS A 87 13.90 4.82 6.52
C HIS A 87 12.40 5.16 6.45
N PRO A 88 11.88 5.95 7.41
CA PRO A 88 10.54 6.49 7.33
C PRO A 88 10.47 7.74 6.43
N VAL A 89 9.36 7.88 5.71
CA VAL A 89 9.07 8.93 4.71
C VAL A 89 9.20 10.38 5.23
N PHE A 90 9.26 10.58 6.54
CA PHE A 90 9.38 11.91 7.17
C PHE A 90 10.78 12.24 7.70
N LEU A 91 11.77 11.33 7.56
CA LEU A 91 13.11 11.59 8.08
C LEU A 91 13.83 12.70 7.30
N ASP A 92 13.69 12.70 5.98
CA ASP A 92 14.42 13.63 5.10
C ASP A 92 13.74 14.99 4.95
N VAL A 93 12.42 15.11 5.17
CA VAL A 93 11.71 16.39 5.06
C VAL A 93 12.15 17.40 6.14
N PHE A 94 12.60 16.92 7.30
CA PHE A 94 13.13 17.77 8.37
C PHE A 94 14.66 17.90 8.36
N MET A 95 15.40 17.00 7.69
CA MET A 95 16.86 16.97 7.70
C MET A 95 17.50 17.40 6.37
N ALA A 96 16.76 17.44 5.26
CA ALA A 96 17.30 17.89 3.98
C ALA A 96 17.27 19.43 3.87
N PRO A 97 18.40 20.08 3.54
CA PRO A 97 18.37 21.48 3.16
C PRO A 97 17.54 21.59 1.88
N THR A 98 16.46 22.37 1.95
CA THR A 98 15.51 22.73 0.87
C THR A 98 16.01 22.37 -0.53
N LYS A 99 15.70 21.16 -1.02
CA LYS A 99 15.82 20.89 -2.46
C LYS A 99 14.64 21.61 -3.12
N LYS A 100 14.93 22.79 -3.67
CA LYS A 100 14.04 23.48 -4.60
C LYS A 100 13.77 22.52 -5.76
N PHE A 101 12.53 22.05 -5.86
CA PHE A 101 12.03 21.44 -7.07
C PHE A 101 12.04 22.53 -8.16
N VAL A 102 12.80 22.30 -9.22
CA VAL A 102 12.78 23.07 -10.47
C VAL A 102 11.68 22.51 -11.35
#